data_AF-A0A2E7MX14-F1
#
_entry.id   AF-A0A2E7MX14-F1
#
_cell.length_a   1.000
_cell.length_b   1.000
_cell.length_c   1.000
_cell.angle_alpha   90.00
_cell.angle_beta   90.00
_cell.angle_gamma   90.00
#
_symmetry.space_group_name_H-M   'P 1'
#
loop_
_entity.id
_entity.type
_entity.pdbx_description
1 polymer ?
#
loop_
_entity_poly.entity_id
_entity_poly.type
_entity_poly.pdbx_seq_one_letter_code
_entity_poly.pdbx_strand_id
1 'polypeptide(L)'
;MKKIGFWIYDLYNFFFSLKINPLRHIPNELTQFILMFYLSVMWTAVFTIWVGGTIYFGIGSVGAHLVVLFAFFFTALLFRDAEKNGHLWVKRDYKPKPKYYEADKNKCIWDLEREG
;
A
#
# COMPACT_ATOMS: atom_id res chain seq x y z
N MET A 1 24.91 0.62 24.46
CA MET A 1 23.63 -0.14 24.54
C MET A 1 22.42 0.67 24.07
N LYS A 2 22.22 1.94 24.47
CA LYS A 2 21.05 2.75 24.03
C LYS A 2 20.95 2.98 22.51
N LYS A 3 22.08 3.05 21.79
CA LYS A 3 22.12 3.25 20.34
C LYS A 3 21.40 2.15 19.54
N ILE A 4 21.51 0.89 19.97
CA ILE A 4 20.86 -0.24 19.29
C ILE A 4 19.33 -0.16 19.45
N GLY A 5 18.85 0.19 20.66
CA GLY A 5 17.43 0.37 20.92
C GLY A 5 16.81 1.50 20.08
N PHE A 6 17.51 2.63 19.95
CA PHE A 6 17.08 3.71 19.04
C PHE A 6 17.06 3.26 17.58
N TRP A 7 18.08 2.52 17.13
CA TRP A 7 18.12 2.02 15.75
C TRP A 7 16.98 1.03 15.44
N ILE A 8 16.65 0.14 16.38
CA ILE A 8 15.48 -0.76 16.26
C ILE A 8 14.18 0.05 16.23
N TYR A 9 14.06 1.06 17.08
CA TYR A 9 12.88 1.94 17.11
C TYR A 9 12.71 2.70 15.80
N ASP A 10 13.79 3.24 15.23
CA ASP A 10 13.77 3.96 13.95
C ASP A 10 13.42 3.00 12.80
N LEU A 11 13.98 1.79 12.80
CA LEU A 11 13.66 0.76 11.82
C LEU A 11 12.20 0.34 11.90
N TYR A 12 11.69 0.13 13.12
CA TYR A 12 10.28 -0.19 13.35
C TYR A 12 9.38 0.93 12.83
N ASN A 13 9.68 2.19 13.15
CA ASN A 13 8.90 3.32 12.65
C ASN A 13 8.96 3.43 11.13
N PHE A 14 10.10 3.16 10.50
CA PHE A 14 10.24 3.20 9.05
C PHE A 14 9.29 2.20 8.35
N PHE A 15 9.20 0.96 8.84
CA PHE A 15 8.34 -0.06 8.24
C PHE A 15 6.87 0.05 8.66
N PHE A 16 6.59 0.25 9.95
CA PHE A 16 5.25 0.10 10.52
C PHE A 16 4.52 1.41 10.80
N SER A 17 5.20 2.56 10.78
CA SER A 17 4.53 3.84 10.99
C SER A 17 3.82 4.29 9.72
N LEU A 18 2.50 4.42 9.77
CA LEU A 18 1.67 4.98 8.70
C LEU A 18 2.09 6.42 8.34
N LYS A 19 2.78 7.12 9.25
CA LYS A 19 3.28 8.48 9.01
C LYS A 19 4.58 8.53 8.20
N ILE A 20 5.35 7.45 8.13
CA ILE A 20 6.70 7.46 7.54
C ILE A 20 6.77 6.54 6.32
N ASN A 21 6.02 5.44 6.34
CA ASN A 21 6.01 4.42 5.30
C ASN A 21 5.64 5.02 3.91
N PRO A 22 6.33 4.65 2.82
CA PRO A 22 5.97 4.99 1.44
C PRO A 22 4.50 4.76 1.07
N LEU A 23 3.83 3.79 1.72
CA LEU A 23 2.41 3.50 1.52
C LEU A 23 1.44 4.51 2.14
N ARG A 24 1.94 5.51 2.87
CA ARG A 24 1.15 6.62 3.46
C ARG A 24 0.30 7.37 2.45
N HIS A 25 0.70 7.37 1.18
CA HIS A 25 -0.03 8.08 0.12
C HIS A 25 -1.41 7.49 -0.19
N ILE A 26 -1.74 6.30 0.34
CA ILE A 26 -3.04 5.66 0.18
C ILE A 26 -4.00 6.21 1.27
N PRO A 27 -5.18 6.76 0.92
CA PRO A 27 -6.03 7.45 1.88
C PRO A 27 -6.77 6.53 2.89
N ASN A 28 -6.76 5.21 2.69
CA ASN A 28 -7.47 4.25 3.54
C ASN A 28 -6.51 3.46 4.45
N GLU A 29 -6.69 3.59 5.76
CA GLU A 29 -5.88 2.92 6.79
C GLU A 29 -5.98 1.38 6.74
N LEU A 30 -7.18 0.84 6.46
CA LEU A 30 -7.38 -0.61 6.35
C LEU A 30 -6.57 -1.19 5.17
N THR A 31 -6.54 -0.48 4.05
CA THR A 31 -5.75 -0.88 2.88
C THR A 31 -4.25 -0.86 3.18
N GLN A 32 -3.77 0.15 3.91
CA GLN A 32 -2.37 0.22 4.34
C GLN A 32 -2.00 -0.98 5.23
N PHE A 33 -2.85 -1.33 6.21
CA PHE A 33 -2.65 -2.50 7.07
C PHE A 33 -2.60 -3.79 6.27
N ILE A 34 -3.55 -4.00 5.34
CA ILE A 34 -3.62 -5.20 4.50
C ILE A 34 -2.36 -5.33 3.62
N LEU A 35 -1.86 -4.24 3.04
CA LEU A 35 -0.62 -4.25 2.25
C LEU A 35 0.60 -4.60 3.11
N MET A 36 0.68 -4.07 4.32
CA MET A 36 1.73 -4.45 5.28
C MET A 36 1.63 -5.91 5.71
N PHE A 37 0.41 -6.44 5.87
CA PHE A 37 0.18 -7.85 6.14
C PHE A 37 0.66 -8.75 4.99
N TYR A 38 0.31 -8.41 3.74
CA TYR A 38 0.79 -9.14 2.57
C TYR A 38 2.32 -9.13 2.46
N LEU A 39 2.95 -7.98 2.74
CA LEU A 39 4.40 -7.89 2.75
C LEU A 39 5.00 -8.82 3.82
N SER A 40 4.42 -8.85 5.02
CA SER A 40 4.85 -9.77 6.08
C SER A 40 4.72 -11.23 5.68
N VAL A 41 3.60 -11.64 5.07
CA VAL A 41 3.37 -13.03 4.64
C VAL A 41 4.36 -13.42 3.53
N MET A 42 4.61 -12.52 2.58
CA MET A 42 5.58 -12.74 1.50
C MET A 42 6.99 -12.98 2.06
N TRP A 43 7.45 -12.14 2.99
CA TRP A 43 8.77 -12.31 3.60
C TRP A 43 8.88 -13.57 4.46
N THR A 44 7.81 -13.95 5.18
CA THR A 44 7.75 -15.24 5.89
C THR A 44 7.92 -16.42 4.93
N ALA A 45 7.25 -16.40 3.78
CA ALA A 45 7.39 -17.45 2.76
C ALA A 45 8.82 -17.50 2.18
N VAL A 46 9.39 -16.34 1.85
CA VAL A 46 10.77 -16.23 1.32
C VAL A 46 11.79 -16.77 2.31
N PHE A 47 11.69 -16.39 3.60
CA PHE A 47 12.60 -16.91 4.62
C PHE A 47 12.41 -18.40 4.88
N THR A 48 11.18 -18.92 4.76
CA THR A 48 10.92 -20.36 4.89
C THR A 48 11.61 -21.14 3.76
N ILE A 49 11.50 -20.66 2.51
CA ILE A 49 12.18 -21.25 1.35
C ILE A 49 13.70 -21.11 1.49
N TRP A 50 14.18 -19.96 1.98
CA TRP A 50 15.60 -19.73 2.15
C TRP A 50 16.22 -20.65 3.22
N VAL A 51 15.66 -20.68 4.43
CA VAL A 51 16.13 -21.57 5.50
C VAL A 51 15.99 -23.04 5.09
N GLY A 52 14.86 -23.44 4.49
CA GLY A 52 14.66 -24.81 4.02
C GLY A 52 15.60 -25.21 2.87
N GLY A 53 15.89 -24.29 1.95
CA GLY A 53 16.75 -24.53 0.79
C GLY A 53 18.25 -24.47 1.09
N THR A 54 18.67 -23.69 2.09
CA THR A 54 20.06 -23.63 2.54
C THR A 54 20.55 -24.89 3.24
N ILE A 55 19.64 -25.72 3.75
CA ILE A 55 19.96 -27.05 4.32
C ILE A 55 20.52 -27.98 3.24
N TYR A 56 20.08 -27.86 1.99
CA TYR A 56 20.57 -28.64 0.86
C TYR A 56 21.72 -27.89 0.16
N PHE A 57 22.97 -28.25 0.50
CA PHE A 57 24.16 -27.67 -0.11
C PHE A 57 24.20 -27.93 -1.64
N GLY A 58 24.56 -26.92 -2.43
CA GLY A 58 24.60 -26.98 -3.91
C GLY A 58 23.58 -26.07 -4.58
N ILE A 59 22.93 -26.55 -5.65
CA ILE A 59 21.96 -25.78 -6.46
C ILE A 59 20.78 -25.27 -5.61
N GLY A 60 20.32 -26.07 -4.63
CA GLY A 60 19.24 -25.68 -3.72
C GLY A 60 19.57 -24.44 -2.88
N SER A 61 20.78 -24.39 -2.32
CA SER A 61 21.27 -23.24 -1.56
C SER A 61 21.43 -21.98 -2.44
N VAL A 62 21.98 -22.11 -3.65
CA VAL A 62 22.09 -20.97 -4.58
C VAL A 62 20.72 -20.43 -4.97
N GLY A 63 19.79 -21.32 -5.34
CA GLY A 63 18.41 -20.94 -5.65
C GLY A 63 17.71 -20.22 -4.49
N ALA A 64 17.87 -20.72 -3.27
CA ALA A 64 17.35 -20.09 -2.06
C ALA A 64 17.84 -18.64 -1.89
N HIS A 65 19.13 -18.37 -2.08
CA HIS A 65 19.67 -17.01 -1.98
C HIS A 65 19.16 -16.10 -3.10
N LEU A 66 19.01 -16.62 -4.33
CA LEU A 66 18.42 -15.87 -5.44
C LEU A 66 16.96 -15.47 -5.17
N VAL A 67 16.19 -16.32 -4.48
CA VAL A 67 14.81 -15.98 -4.07
C VAL A 67 14.79 -14.79 -3.10
N VAL A 68 15.72 -14.74 -2.14
CA VAL A 68 15.84 -13.60 -1.20
C VAL A 68 16.21 -12.32 -1.95
N LEU A 69 17.16 -12.39 -2.88
CA LEU A 69 17.55 -11.23 -3.71
C LEU A 69 16.37 -10.75 -4.57
N PHE A 70 15.65 -11.68 -5.21
CA PHE A 70 14.46 -11.36 -5.99
C PHE A 70 13.40 -10.65 -5.14
N ALA A 71 13.09 -11.19 -3.96
CA ALA A 71 12.15 -10.63 -2.99
C ALA A 71 12.52 -9.20 -2.55
N PHE A 72 13.82 -8.95 -2.34
CA PHE A 72 14.35 -7.64 -1.99
C PHE A 72 14.10 -6.62 -3.11
N PHE A 73 14.51 -6.93 -4.34
CA PHE A 73 14.29 -6.03 -5.49
C PHE A 73 12.81 -5.85 -5.80
N PHE A 74 12.01 -6.91 -5.68
CA PHE A 74 10.56 -6.85 -5.87
C PHE A 74 9.90 -5.86 -4.89
N THR A 75 10.28 -5.91 -3.61
CA THR A 75 9.78 -4.99 -2.59
C THR A 75 10.22 -3.54 -2.88
N ALA A 76 11.48 -3.33 -3.25
CA ALA A 76 11.99 -2.00 -3.59
C ALA A 76 11.28 -1.39 -4.82
N LEU A 77 11.00 -2.22 -5.83
CA LEU A 77 10.25 -1.79 -7.01
C LEU A 77 8.80 -1.44 -6.68
N LEU A 78 8.12 -2.25 -5.86
CA LEU A 78 6.76 -1.96 -5.40
C LEU A 78 6.69 -0.65 -4.61
N PHE A 79 7.63 -0.40 -3.72
CA PHE A 79 7.67 0.84 -2.94
C PHE A 79 7.92 2.06 -3.83
N ARG A 80 8.86 1.95 -4.78
CA ARG A 80 9.13 3.01 -5.75
C ARG A 80 7.91 3.29 -6.65
N ASP A 81 7.18 2.26 -7.05
CA ASP A 81 5.97 2.42 -7.83
C ASP A 81 4.84 3.05 -7.02
N ALA A 82 4.69 2.66 -5.74
CA ALA A 82 3.73 3.26 -4.82
C ALA A 82 4.02 4.75 -4.56
N GLU A 83 5.29 5.16 -4.43
CA GLU A 83 5.66 6.59 -4.30
C GLU A 83 5.30 7.38 -5.57
N LYS A 84 5.57 6.81 -6.75
CA LYS A 84 5.28 7.47 -8.03
C LYS A 84 3.78 7.57 -8.31
N ASN A 85 3.02 6.50 -8.05
CA ASN A 85 1.62 6.35 -8.47
C ASN A 85 0.61 6.53 -7.32
N GLY A 86 1.04 6.73 -6.07
CA GLY A 86 0.16 6.80 -4.90
C GLY A 86 -0.93 7.87 -5.01
N HIS A 87 -0.65 8.98 -5.68
CA HIS A 87 -1.61 10.06 -5.94
C HIS A 87 -2.63 9.75 -7.06
N LEU A 88 -2.39 8.72 -7.88
CA LEU A 88 -3.25 8.32 -9.00
C LEU A 88 -4.35 7.34 -8.58
N TRP A 89 -4.17 6.60 -7.48
CA TRP A 89 -5.17 5.68 -6.93
C TRP A 89 -6.55 6.35 -6.74
N VAL A 90 -6.57 7.61 -6.30
CA VAL A 90 -7.82 8.39 -6.09
C VAL A 90 -8.45 8.89 -7.39
N LYS A 91 -7.67 9.02 -8.48
CA LYS A 91 -8.18 9.60 -9.73
C LYS A 91 -9.00 8.64 -10.58
N ARG A 92 -9.10 7.37 -10.19
CA ARG A 92 -9.71 6.33 -11.02
C ARG A 92 -11.24 6.36 -11.05
N ASP A 93 -11.88 7.07 -10.12
CA ASP A 93 -13.35 7.15 -10.02
C ASP A 93 -13.91 8.58 -9.93
N TYR A 94 -13.23 9.59 -10.49
CA TYR A 94 -13.97 10.80 -10.85
C TYR A 94 -14.82 10.49 -12.08
N LYS A 95 -15.98 9.84 -11.86
CA LYS A 95 -17.07 9.97 -12.82
C LYS A 95 -17.45 11.44 -12.75
N PRO A 96 -17.28 12.24 -13.84
CA PRO A 96 -17.92 13.53 -13.86
C PRO A 96 -19.36 13.25 -13.50
N LYS A 97 -19.89 14.01 -12.53
CA LYS A 97 -21.31 13.93 -12.26
C LYS A 97 -21.96 14.05 -13.67
N PRO A 98 -22.87 13.17 -14.06
CA PRO A 98 -23.44 13.12 -15.41
C PRO A 98 -24.55 14.17 -15.57
N LYS A 99 -24.53 15.03 -16.60
CA LYS A 99 -25.22 16.36 -16.69
C LYS A 99 -26.67 16.51 -16.16
N TYR A 100 -27.37 15.44 -15.81
CA TYR A 100 -28.68 15.46 -15.14
C TYR A 100 -28.71 15.99 -13.68
N TYR A 101 -27.57 16.27 -13.05
CA TYR A 101 -27.49 17.04 -11.78
C TYR A 101 -27.24 18.54 -12.00
N GLU A 102 -27.10 18.98 -13.26
CA GLU A 102 -27.22 20.38 -13.59
C GLU A 102 -28.71 20.71 -13.42
N ALA A 103 -29.02 21.42 -12.32
CA ALA A 103 -30.37 21.72 -11.88
C ALA A 103 -31.24 22.10 -13.09
N ASP A 104 -32.30 21.32 -13.28
CA ASP A 104 -33.38 21.62 -14.21
C ASP A 104 -33.87 23.05 -13.92
N LYS A 105 -33.42 23.99 -14.75
CA LYS A 105 -33.76 25.41 -14.65
C LYS A 105 -35.24 25.65 -14.96
N ASN A 106 -35.95 24.62 -15.45
CA ASN A 106 -37.36 24.61 -15.78
C ASN A 106 -38.19 23.78 -14.81
N LYS A 107 -37.62 23.36 -13.66
CA LYS A 107 -38.42 22.73 -12.62
C LYS A 107 -39.31 23.80 -12.01
N CYS A 108 -40.61 23.78 -12.31
CA CYS A 108 -41.60 24.52 -11.53
C CYS A 108 -41.56 24.00 -10.10
N ILE A 109 -40.84 24.71 -9.23
CA ILE A 109 -40.89 24.51 -7.79
C ILE A 109 -42.22 25.12 -7.35
N TRP A 110 -43.17 24.25 -7.03
CA TRP A 110 -44.47 24.66 -6.52
C TRP A 110 -44.28 25.17 -5.09
N ASP A 111 -44.63 26.43 -4.85
CA ASP A 111 -44.40 27.12 -3.58
C ASP A 111 -45.74 27.32 -2.87
N LEU A 112 -45.98 26.52 -1.83
CA LEU A 112 -47.22 26.54 -1.04
C LEU A 112 -47.46 27.87 -0.33
N GLU A 113 -46.41 28.64 -0.03
CA GLU A 113 -46.55 29.96 0.59
C GLU A 113 -46.94 31.05 -0.41
N ARG A 114 -46.93 30.73 -1.71
CA ARG A 114 -47.26 31.65 -2.79
C ARG A 114 -48.71 31.52 -3.27
N GLU A 115 -49.43 30.50 -2.80
CA GLU A 115 -50.81 30.19 -3.19
C GLU A 115 -51.85 30.44 -2.07
N GLY A 116 -51.43 31.02 -0.95
CA GLY A 116 -52.29 31.37 0.20
C GLY A 116 -52.47 32.87 0.40
#